data_AF-V4AT44-F1
#
_entry.id   AF-V4AT44-F1
#
_cell.length_a   1.000
_cell.length_b   1.000
_cell.length_c   1.000
_cell.angle_alpha   90.00
_cell.angle_beta   90.00
_cell.angle_gamma   90.00
#
_symmetry.space_group_name_H-M   'P 1'
#
loop_
_entity.id
_entity.type
_entity.pdbx_description
1 polymer ?
#
loop_
_entity_poly.entity_id
_entity_poly.type
_entity_poly.pdbx_seq_one_letter_code
_entity_poly.pdbx_strand_id
1 'polypeptide(L)'
;MEEVTRGSGPDTVDMFDHLKDKGFNVYYSAIYTYSIRANTTLPAHFLIYHKDAEFLFHVVVFYKRHKNFMWCDKLQKEMLIEKIKQDNLKVFNKSLSEVLDKLHFGKYAFSFKSINTTMGTSHNINFLIPENGEQFLKDYREPEFIECNYTRANFYYKNYEISKKLTTWMSKAVKMIEKIGEALDKHGVPFTIAEGTLLGWYRQCGIITHTTDLDVLILRKDYTENILKSLKKIGFSHTQTFGKLNDSYEYSFRWSGVKLDVFFAYKENDTWWLGGTNGKKKLRFTIPKFKNCWSELMGVRVRVPCNAGEYIKKSYGENWYKPIKKWNWASDATNSKVVGRWKRSISWIKRHCIFC
;
A
#
# COMPACT_ATOMS: atom_id res chain seq x y z
N MET A 1 21.83 9.01 -7.71
CA MET A 1 21.48 7.74 -8.37
C MET A 1 22.78 6.99 -8.43
N GLU A 2 22.98 6.04 -7.51
CA GLU A 2 24.11 5.12 -7.60
C GLU A 2 23.64 3.93 -8.42
N GLU A 3 24.42 3.61 -9.45
CA GLU A 3 24.29 2.41 -10.24
C GLU A 3 24.41 1.20 -9.31
N VAL A 4 23.33 0.43 -9.19
CA VAL A 4 23.44 -0.96 -8.75
C VAL A 4 24.06 -1.69 -9.93
N THR A 5 25.38 -1.88 -9.86
CA THR A 5 26.12 -2.77 -10.73
C THR A 5 25.44 -4.14 -10.72
N ARG A 6 25.01 -4.60 -11.90
CA ARG A 6 24.53 -5.97 -12.11
C ARG A 6 25.72 -6.91 -11.91
N GLY A 7 25.84 -7.52 -10.74
CA GLY A 7 26.56 -8.77 -10.62
C GLY A 7 25.82 -9.84 -11.42
N SER A 8 26.51 -10.48 -12.35
CA SER A 8 26.06 -11.70 -13.02
C SER A 8 26.06 -12.85 -12.02
N GLY A 9 25.02 -12.91 -11.17
CA GLY A 9 24.66 -14.14 -10.46
C GLY A 9 24.03 -15.15 -11.43
N PRO A 10 23.97 -16.44 -11.07
CA PRO A 10 23.26 -17.43 -11.85
C PRO A 10 21.83 -16.94 -12.14
N ASP A 11 21.34 -17.19 -13.35
CA ASP A 11 19.97 -16.84 -13.70
C ASP A 11 19.04 -17.40 -12.63
N THR A 12 18.23 -16.54 -12.01
CA THR A 12 17.45 -16.85 -10.79
C THR A 12 16.50 -18.05 -10.93
N VAL A 13 16.31 -18.54 -12.16
CA VAL A 13 15.54 -19.74 -12.50
C VAL A 13 16.26 -21.03 -12.05
N ASP A 14 17.59 -21.03 -12.02
CA ASP A 14 18.40 -22.25 -11.78
C ASP A 14 18.84 -22.41 -10.32
N MET A 15 18.34 -21.55 -9.42
CA MET A 15 18.79 -21.46 -8.01
C MET A 15 18.74 -22.80 -7.27
N PHE A 16 17.81 -23.68 -7.64
CA PHE A 16 17.61 -24.99 -7.00
C PHE A 16 17.83 -26.17 -7.95
N ASP A 17 18.40 -25.95 -9.13
CA ASP A 17 18.53 -27.01 -10.14
C ASP A 17 19.47 -28.14 -9.68
N HIS A 18 20.48 -27.83 -8.87
CA HIS A 18 21.35 -28.81 -8.23
C HIS A 18 20.61 -29.81 -7.31
N LEU A 19 19.35 -29.55 -6.93
CA LEU A 19 18.54 -30.49 -6.16
C LEU A 19 17.93 -31.59 -7.05
N LYS A 20 17.82 -31.36 -8.37
CA LYS A 20 17.33 -32.35 -9.33
C LYS A 20 18.23 -33.59 -9.37
N ASP A 21 19.55 -33.38 -9.29
CA ASP A 21 20.55 -34.46 -9.19
C ASP A 21 20.39 -35.32 -7.92
N LYS A 22 19.69 -34.79 -6.91
CA LYS A 22 19.37 -35.49 -5.65
C LYS A 22 17.95 -36.05 -5.64
N GLY A 23 17.28 -36.12 -6.80
CA GLY A 23 15.93 -36.68 -6.95
C GLY A 23 14.78 -35.74 -6.58
N PHE A 24 15.05 -34.46 -6.29
CA PHE A 24 13.99 -33.47 -6.04
C PHE A 24 13.47 -32.89 -7.34
N ASN A 25 12.15 -32.70 -7.41
CA ASN A 25 11.53 -31.92 -8.47
C ASN A 25 11.33 -30.48 -7.99
N VAL A 26 11.65 -29.52 -8.87
CA VAL A 26 11.62 -28.09 -8.57
C VAL A 26 10.69 -27.39 -9.56
N TYR A 27 9.66 -26.74 -9.04
CA TYR A 27 8.74 -25.90 -9.81
C TYR A 27 8.79 -24.49 -9.30
N TYR A 28 8.62 -23.50 -10.18
CA TYR A 28 8.55 -22.11 -9.77
C TYR A 28 7.42 -21.35 -10.47
N SER A 29 6.88 -20.39 -9.74
CA SER A 29 5.96 -19.37 -10.23
C SER A 29 6.76 -18.09 -10.43
N ALA A 30 6.57 -17.40 -11.55
CA ALA A 30 7.25 -16.14 -11.85
C ALA A 30 6.30 -14.94 -11.81
N ILE A 31 6.89 -13.77 -11.67
CA ILE A 31 6.25 -12.45 -11.62
C ILE A 31 6.59 -11.75 -12.92
N TYR A 32 5.56 -11.17 -13.55
CA TYR A 32 5.77 -10.21 -14.64
C TYR A 32 5.89 -8.81 -14.04
N THR A 33 7.11 -8.32 -13.91
CA THR A 33 7.32 -6.94 -13.42
C THR A 33 7.19 -5.95 -14.59
N TYR A 34 6.24 -5.02 -14.51
CA TYR A 34 6.12 -3.88 -15.44
C TYR A 34 7.06 -2.72 -15.04
N SER A 35 8.26 -3.04 -14.58
CA SER A 35 9.31 -2.04 -14.37
C SER A 35 9.82 -1.58 -15.73
N ILE A 36 10.05 -0.27 -15.88
CA ILE A 36 10.31 0.46 -17.15
C ILE A 36 11.59 -0.02 -17.89
N ARG A 37 12.31 -1.03 -17.40
CA ARG A 37 13.50 -1.58 -18.05
C ARG A 37 13.52 -3.11 -17.94
N ALA A 38 13.20 -3.76 -19.07
CA ALA A 38 13.25 -5.19 -19.37
C ALA A 38 12.09 -6.05 -18.84
N ASN A 39 11.41 -6.74 -19.78
CA ASN A 39 10.52 -7.89 -19.53
C ASN A 39 11.33 -8.99 -18.84
N THR A 40 11.44 -8.91 -17.52
CA THR A 40 12.19 -9.86 -16.70
C THR A 40 11.18 -10.61 -15.84
N THR A 41 11.12 -11.91 -16.03
CA THR A 41 10.37 -12.82 -15.16
C THR A 41 11.20 -13.09 -13.93
N LEU A 42 10.69 -12.70 -12.76
CA LEU A 42 11.36 -12.91 -11.48
C LEU A 42 10.67 -14.05 -10.72
N PRO A 43 11.38 -15.01 -10.11
CA PRO A 43 10.74 -16.12 -9.40
C PRO A 43 10.07 -15.68 -8.07
N ALA A 44 8.75 -15.80 -7.95
CA ALA A 44 8.04 -15.49 -6.69
C ALA A 44 8.11 -16.61 -5.66
N HIS A 45 7.93 -17.84 -6.13
CA HIS A 45 7.76 -19.01 -5.28
C HIS A 45 8.40 -20.21 -5.94
N PHE A 46 9.05 -21.04 -5.14
CA PHE A 46 9.48 -22.37 -5.53
C PHE A 46 8.74 -23.42 -4.71
N LEU A 47 8.31 -24.47 -5.38
CA LEU A 47 7.82 -25.69 -4.76
C LEU A 47 8.83 -26.79 -5.05
N ILE A 48 9.42 -27.32 -3.99
CA ILE A 48 10.45 -28.35 -4.07
C ILE A 48 9.92 -29.57 -3.33
N TYR A 49 9.85 -30.70 -4.01
CA TYR A 49 9.40 -31.94 -3.38
C TYR A 49 10.18 -33.14 -3.92
N HIS A 50 10.26 -34.19 -3.12
CA HIS A 50 10.89 -35.46 -3.49
C HIS A 50 9.81 -36.54 -3.58
N LYS A 51 9.91 -37.46 -4.55
CA LYS A 51 8.90 -38.52 -4.74
C LYS A 51 8.73 -39.44 -3.53
N ASP A 52 9.82 -39.63 -2.79
CA ASP A 52 9.87 -40.50 -1.59
C ASP A 52 9.66 -39.72 -0.28
N ALA A 53 9.41 -38.41 -0.35
CA ALA A 53 9.08 -37.60 0.83
C ALA A 53 7.57 -37.45 0.97
N GLU A 54 7.08 -37.26 2.19
CA GLU A 54 5.68 -36.92 2.50
C GLU A 54 5.45 -35.42 2.75
N PHE A 55 6.44 -34.58 2.42
CA PHE A 55 6.40 -33.14 2.62
C PHE A 55 6.89 -32.37 1.40
N LEU A 56 6.44 -31.12 1.28
CA LEU A 56 6.82 -30.18 0.23
C LEU A 56 7.46 -28.95 0.87
N PHE A 57 8.58 -28.51 0.31
CA PHE A 57 9.16 -27.22 0.67
C PHE A 57 8.54 -26.13 -0.19
N HIS A 58 7.92 -25.15 0.47
CA HIS A 58 7.47 -23.92 -0.17
C HIS A 58 8.47 -22.80 0.15
N VAL A 59 9.28 -22.45 -0.84
CA VAL A 59 10.22 -21.33 -0.71
C VAL A 59 9.56 -20.08 -1.28
N VAL A 60 9.55 -19.01 -0.50
CA VAL A 60 8.95 -17.71 -0.87
C VAL A 60 10.07 -16.71 -1.07
N VAL A 61 10.10 -16.06 -2.23
CA VAL A 61 11.12 -15.05 -2.53
C VAL A 61 10.63 -13.68 -2.11
N PHE A 62 11.43 -13.02 -1.26
CA PHE A 62 11.18 -11.66 -0.82
C PHE A 62 12.04 -10.70 -1.63
N TYR A 63 11.40 -9.75 -2.30
CA TYR A 63 12.07 -8.68 -3.02
C TYR A 63 12.09 -7.42 -2.18
N LYS A 64 13.25 -6.79 -2.12
CA LYS A 64 13.37 -5.44 -1.58
C LYS A 64 12.71 -4.45 -2.56
N ARG A 65 11.62 -3.81 -2.14
CA ARG A 65 10.95 -2.77 -2.92
C ARG A 65 11.49 -1.40 -2.49
N HIS A 66 12.22 -0.77 -3.40
CA HIS A 66 12.94 0.48 -3.17
C HIS A 66 13.74 0.45 -1.85
N LYS A 67 13.68 1.49 -1.02
CA LYS A 67 14.50 1.59 0.22
C LYS A 67 13.82 1.01 1.46
N ASN A 68 12.52 0.76 1.45
CA ASN A 68 11.75 0.87 2.70
C ASN A 68 10.98 -0.38 3.14
N PHE A 69 10.79 -1.39 2.27
CA PHE A 69 10.01 -2.57 2.64
C PHE A 69 10.35 -3.80 1.80
N MET A 70 10.03 -4.98 2.32
CA MET A 70 10.13 -6.26 1.63
C MET A 70 8.76 -6.65 1.08
N TRP A 71 8.73 -7.30 -0.06
CA TRP A 71 7.51 -7.70 -0.74
C TRP A 71 7.65 -9.10 -1.31
N CYS A 72 6.59 -9.90 -1.22
CA CYS A 72 6.47 -11.17 -1.92
C CYS A 72 5.12 -11.23 -2.64
N ASP A 73 5.10 -11.82 -3.82
CA ASP A 73 3.89 -11.87 -4.65
C ASP A 73 2.93 -12.98 -4.19
N LYS A 74 1.77 -13.04 -4.85
CA LYS A 74 0.91 -14.21 -4.85
C LYS A 74 1.48 -15.32 -5.75
N LEU A 75 1.08 -16.55 -5.48
CA LEU A 75 1.39 -17.73 -6.27
C LEU A 75 0.48 -17.78 -7.50
N GLN A 76 1.05 -17.95 -8.70
CA GLN A 76 0.30 -18.20 -9.93
C GLN A 76 -0.09 -19.69 -9.97
N LYS A 77 -1.11 -20.05 -9.20
CA LYS A 77 -1.51 -21.45 -8.94
C LYS A 77 -1.83 -22.20 -10.22
N GLU A 78 -2.59 -21.58 -11.12
CA GLU A 78 -3.08 -22.21 -12.34
C GLU A 78 -1.91 -22.63 -13.25
N MET A 79 -0.98 -21.71 -13.50
CA MET A 79 0.24 -21.98 -14.29
C MET A 79 1.07 -23.11 -13.70
N LEU A 80 1.17 -23.17 -12.37
CA LEU A 80 2.00 -24.15 -11.68
C LEU A 80 1.33 -25.53 -11.64
N ILE A 81 0.00 -25.59 -11.48
CA ILE A 81 -0.77 -26.82 -11.61
C ILE A 81 -0.66 -27.40 -13.02
N GLU A 82 -0.74 -26.56 -14.06
CA GLU A 82 -0.56 -27.00 -15.45
C GLU A 82 0.82 -27.62 -15.69
N LYS A 83 1.89 -26.96 -15.21
CA LYS A 83 3.27 -27.49 -15.32
C LYS A 83 3.43 -28.82 -14.59
N ILE A 84 2.91 -28.96 -13.37
CA ILE A 84 3.08 -30.18 -12.58
C ILE A 84 2.25 -31.34 -13.13
N LYS A 85 1.08 -31.06 -13.72
CA LYS A 85 0.25 -32.10 -14.38
C LYS A 85 0.97 -32.74 -15.57
N GLN A 86 1.78 -31.99 -16.32
CA GLN A 86 2.56 -32.52 -17.44
C GLN A 86 3.57 -33.59 -17.00
N ASP A 87 4.03 -33.52 -15.75
CA ASP A 87 5.02 -34.44 -15.21
C ASP A 87 4.41 -35.67 -14.50
N ASN A 88 3.08 -35.87 -14.59
CA ASN A 88 2.34 -37.03 -14.02
C ASN A 88 2.57 -37.27 -12.51
N LEU A 89 2.74 -36.19 -11.75
CA LEU A 89 3.14 -36.27 -10.35
C LEU A 89 1.95 -36.49 -9.43
N LYS A 90 1.88 -37.67 -8.81
CA LYS A 90 1.00 -37.93 -7.67
C LYS A 90 1.64 -37.36 -6.41
N VAL A 91 1.28 -36.13 -6.06
CA VAL A 91 1.72 -35.48 -4.81
C VAL A 91 0.79 -35.94 -3.67
N PHE A 92 1.28 -36.78 -2.75
CA PHE A 92 0.65 -37.14 -1.46
C PHE A 92 -0.77 -37.74 -1.47
N ASN A 93 -1.17 -38.52 -2.49
CA ASN A 93 -2.55 -39.06 -2.60
C ASN A 93 -3.67 -37.99 -2.48
N LYS A 94 -3.33 -36.70 -2.62
CA LYS A 94 -4.22 -35.54 -2.57
C LYS A 94 -4.07 -34.76 -3.86
N SER A 95 -5.09 -33.99 -4.25
CA SER A 95 -4.91 -33.11 -5.39
C SER A 95 -3.89 -32.01 -5.02
N LEU A 96 -2.99 -31.67 -5.94
CA LEU A 96 -2.04 -30.57 -5.75
C LEU A 96 -2.77 -29.27 -5.37
N SER A 97 -3.96 -29.04 -5.94
CA SER A 97 -4.82 -27.89 -5.62
C SER A 97 -5.10 -27.78 -4.13
N GLU A 98 -5.49 -28.88 -3.46
CA GLU A 98 -5.76 -28.90 -2.02
C GLU A 98 -4.53 -28.54 -1.18
N VAL A 99 -3.34 -28.90 -1.63
CA VAL A 99 -2.08 -28.54 -0.96
C VAL A 99 -1.82 -27.04 -1.12
N LEU A 100 -1.95 -26.51 -2.34
CA LEU A 100 -1.72 -25.09 -2.64
C LEU A 100 -2.75 -24.16 -1.97
N ASP A 101 -3.97 -24.65 -1.74
CA ASP A 101 -5.03 -23.89 -1.06
C ASP A 101 -4.80 -23.72 0.44
N LYS A 102 -3.95 -24.55 1.03
CA LYS A 102 -3.52 -24.43 2.43
C LYS A 102 -2.33 -23.50 2.62
N LEU A 103 -1.64 -23.09 1.56
CA LEU A 103 -0.51 -22.18 1.65
C LEU A 103 -0.99 -20.78 2.03
N HIS A 104 -0.46 -20.25 3.13
CA HIS A 104 -0.75 -18.87 3.53
C HIS A 104 0.00 -17.87 2.63
N PHE A 105 1.31 -18.06 2.50
CA PHE A 105 2.09 -17.35 1.49
C PHE A 105 1.63 -17.77 0.10
N GLY A 106 1.54 -16.82 -0.82
CA GLY A 106 1.07 -17.08 -2.17
C GLY A 106 -0.45 -17.00 -2.34
N LYS A 107 -1.26 -16.94 -1.28
CA LYS A 107 -2.70 -16.66 -1.40
C LYS A 107 -2.94 -15.22 -1.89
N TYR A 108 -2.18 -14.30 -1.33
CA TYR A 108 -2.15 -12.89 -1.70
C TYR A 108 -0.69 -12.44 -1.75
N ALA A 109 -0.43 -11.28 -2.37
CA ALA A 109 0.85 -10.62 -2.20
C ALA A 109 0.92 -10.01 -0.80
N PHE A 110 2.12 -9.93 -0.24
CA PHE A 110 2.36 -9.38 1.09
C PHE A 110 3.45 -8.32 1.05
N SER A 111 3.41 -7.44 2.04
CA SER A 111 4.50 -6.51 2.32
C SER A 111 4.89 -6.60 3.79
N PHE A 112 6.17 -6.43 4.05
CA PHE A 112 6.78 -6.47 5.37
C PHE A 112 7.65 -5.24 5.51
N LYS A 113 7.80 -4.72 6.74
CA LYS A 113 8.89 -3.77 6.99
C LYS A 113 10.24 -4.42 6.65
N SER A 114 11.29 -3.62 6.52
CA SER A 114 12.64 -4.15 6.31
C SER A 114 12.95 -5.27 7.30
N ILE A 115 13.40 -6.41 6.77
CA ILE A 115 13.71 -7.61 7.54
C ILE A 115 15.23 -7.69 7.66
N ASN A 116 15.76 -7.40 8.84
CA ASN A 116 17.12 -7.77 9.19
C ASN A 116 17.12 -9.21 9.72
N THR A 117 18.22 -9.92 9.50
CA THR A 117 18.35 -11.31 9.93
C THR A 117 19.56 -11.53 10.80
N THR A 118 19.40 -12.40 11.80
CA THR A 118 20.48 -12.93 12.63
C THR A 118 20.62 -14.43 12.42
N MET A 119 21.74 -15.00 12.84
CA MET A 119 21.98 -16.45 12.76
C MET A 119 21.20 -17.17 13.86
N GLY A 120 20.40 -18.16 13.48
CA GLY A 120 19.82 -19.16 14.36
C GLY A 120 20.43 -20.52 14.09
N THR A 121 20.45 -21.38 15.11
CA THR A 121 20.93 -22.76 14.99
C THR A 121 19.90 -23.71 15.59
N SER A 122 19.56 -24.78 14.87
CA SER A 122 18.72 -25.87 15.38
C SER A 122 19.18 -27.19 14.78
N HIS A 123 19.39 -28.22 15.61
CA HIS A 123 19.81 -29.55 15.18
C HIS A 123 21.02 -29.54 14.21
N ASN A 124 22.05 -28.74 14.54
CA ASN A 124 23.26 -28.52 13.73
C ASN A 124 23.05 -27.85 12.37
N ILE A 125 21.86 -27.29 12.12
CA ILE A 125 21.56 -26.50 10.92
C ILE A 125 21.55 -25.03 11.32
N ASN A 126 22.37 -24.24 10.61
CA ASN A 126 22.40 -22.78 10.73
C ASN A 126 21.46 -22.17 9.70
N PHE A 127 20.61 -21.24 10.12
CA PHE A 127 19.69 -20.52 9.25
C PHE A 127 19.51 -19.08 9.71
N LEU A 128 19.18 -18.21 8.76
CA LEU A 128 18.88 -16.81 9.05
C LEU A 128 17.44 -16.69 9.55
N ILE A 129 17.26 -16.05 10.71
CA ILE A 129 15.95 -15.73 11.29
C ILE A 129 15.75 -14.21 11.35
N PRO A 130 14.52 -13.70 11.24
CA PRO A 130 14.25 -12.28 11.46
C PRO A 130 14.71 -11.83 12.85
N GLU A 131 15.50 -10.74 12.93
CA GLU A 131 15.91 -10.15 14.21
C GLU A 131 14.71 -9.74 15.07
N ASN A 132 13.66 -9.24 14.43
CA ASN A 132 12.40 -8.87 15.08
C ASN A 132 11.26 -9.80 14.61
N GLY A 133 11.21 -11.00 15.21
CA GLY A 133 10.19 -12.00 14.91
C GLY A 133 8.76 -11.52 15.18
N GLU A 134 8.54 -10.68 16.21
CA GLU A 134 7.21 -10.14 16.51
C GLU A 134 6.71 -9.21 15.41
N GLN A 135 7.56 -8.29 14.92
CA GLN A 135 7.20 -7.40 13.82
C GLN A 135 6.99 -8.19 12.51
N PHE A 136 7.80 -9.23 12.25
CA PHE A 136 7.59 -10.11 11.11
C PHE A 136 6.22 -10.82 11.18
N LEU A 137 5.87 -11.40 12.33
CA LEU A 137 4.58 -12.07 12.54
C LEU A 137 3.40 -11.08 12.52
N LYS A 138 3.62 -9.83 12.94
CA LYS A 138 2.64 -8.76 12.80
C LYS A 138 2.38 -8.45 11.33
N ASP A 139 3.42 -8.18 10.54
CA ASP A 139 3.29 -7.93 9.10
C ASP A 139 2.70 -9.14 8.35
N TYR A 140 3.00 -10.36 8.78
CA TYR A 140 2.41 -11.59 8.25
C TYR A 140 0.88 -11.67 8.44
N ARG A 141 0.35 -11.06 9.51
CA ARG A 141 -1.10 -11.02 9.81
C ARG A 141 -1.79 -9.78 9.25
N GLU A 142 -1.04 -8.83 8.70
CA GLU A 142 -1.57 -7.60 8.14
C GLU A 142 -2.28 -7.85 6.79
N PRO A 143 -3.05 -6.86 6.29
CA PRO A 143 -3.82 -7.01 5.06
C PRO A 143 -2.96 -7.31 3.82
N GLU A 144 -3.61 -7.84 2.78
CA GLU A 144 -2.98 -8.09 1.49
C GLU A 144 -2.34 -6.83 0.88
N PHE A 145 -1.31 -7.06 0.05
CA PHE A 145 -0.69 -6.04 -0.77
C PHE A 145 -1.37 -6.01 -2.14
N ILE A 146 -1.87 -4.85 -2.54
CA ILE A 146 -2.43 -4.61 -3.87
C ILE A 146 -1.48 -3.77 -4.71
N GLU A 147 -1.14 -4.29 -5.88
CA GLU A 147 -0.33 -3.57 -6.86
C GLU A 147 -1.14 -2.45 -7.51
N CYS A 148 -0.45 -1.36 -7.84
CA CYS A 148 -1.06 -0.37 -8.72
C CYS A 148 -1.18 -0.94 -10.14
N ASN A 149 -2.22 -0.51 -10.88
CA ASN A 149 -2.38 -0.91 -12.26
C ASN A 149 -1.44 -0.11 -13.18
N TYR A 150 -0.19 -0.58 -13.31
CA TYR A 150 0.84 0.07 -14.13
C TYR A 150 0.49 0.11 -15.63
N THR A 151 -0.25 -0.88 -16.14
CA THR A 151 -0.76 -0.88 -17.52
C THR A 151 -1.69 0.31 -17.74
N ARG A 152 -2.67 0.50 -16.86
CA ARG A 152 -3.57 1.66 -16.86
C ARG A 152 -2.79 2.96 -16.74
N ALA A 153 -1.85 3.04 -15.81
CA ALA A 153 -1.04 4.24 -15.64
C ALA A 153 -0.23 4.57 -16.90
N ASN A 154 0.39 3.57 -17.54
CA ASN A 154 1.13 3.76 -18.79
C ASN A 154 0.24 4.28 -19.92
N PHE A 155 -0.98 3.74 -20.07
CA PHE A 155 -1.95 4.30 -21.00
C PHE A 155 -2.34 5.73 -20.66
N TYR A 156 -2.55 6.05 -19.38
CA TYR A 156 -2.88 7.40 -18.95
C TYR A 156 -1.78 8.42 -19.28
N TYR A 157 -0.52 8.10 -18.94
CA TYR A 157 0.62 8.96 -19.26
C TYR A 157 0.80 9.17 -20.76
N LYS A 158 0.61 8.11 -21.56
CA LYS A 158 0.73 8.17 -23.02
C LYS A 158 -0.40 9.01 -23.64
N ASN A 159 -1.65 8.73 -23.28
CA ASN A 159 -2.82 9.33 -23.92
C ASN A 159 -3.00 10.83 -23.60
N TYR A 160 -2.52 11.26 -22.44
CA TYR A 160 -2.64 12.66 -21.99
C TYR A 160 -1.31 13.40 -21.95
N GLU A 161 -0.24 12.80 -22.50
CA GLU A 161 1.11 13.38 -22.59
C GLU A 161 1.63 13.92 -21.25
N ILE A 162 1.28 13.23 -20.16
CA ILE A 162 1.66 13.64 -18.80
C ILE A 162 3.11 13.23 -18.56
N SER A 163 3.94 14.16 -18.11
CA SER A 163 5.32 13.87 -17.75
C SER A 163 5.40 12.93 -16.54
N LYS A 164 6.21 11.88 -16.67
CA LYS A 164 6.61 10.99 -15.55
C LYS A 164 7.78 11.54 -14.74
N LYS A 165 8.27 12.76 -15.04
CA LYS A 165 9.45 13.33 -14.40
C LYS A 165 9.17 13.59 -12.92
N LEU A 166 9.99 12.99 -12.06
CA LEU A 166 9.97 13.26 -10.64
C LEU A 166 10.39 14.71 -10.38
N THR A 167 9.52 15.49 -9.73
CA THR A 167 9.82 16.86 -9.31
C THR A 167 10.35 16.89 -7.88
N THR A 168 11.07 17.95 -7.51
CA THR A 168 11.52 18.16 -6.12
C THR A 168 10.35 18.19 -5.13
N TRP A 169 9.20 18.73 -5.55
CA TRP A 169 7.99 18.74 -4.72
C TRP A 169 7.47 17.32 -4.49
N MET A 170 7.39 16.48 -5.54
CA MET A 170 6.97 15.08 -5.41
C MET A 170 7.90 14.28 -4.51
N SER A 171 9.23 14.46 -4.63
CA SER A 171 10.19 13.81 -3.73
C SER A 171 9.95 14.17 -2.26
N LYS A 172 9.62 15.44 -1.98
CA LYS A 172 9.26 15.89 -0.63
C LYS A 172 7.92 15.32 -0.17
N ALA A 173 6.93 15.24 -1.07
CA ALA A 173 5.61 14.68 -0.79
C ALA A 173 5.69 13.18 -0.42
N VAL A 174 6.44 12.40 -1.18
CA VAL A 174 6.70 10.98 -0.90
C VAL A 174 7.40 10.81 0.46
N LYS A 175 8.44 11.62 0.74
CA LYS A 175 9.13 11.62 2.04
C LYS A 175 8.23 12.06 3.20
N MET A 176 7.26 12.94 2.94
CA MET A 176 6.26 13.34 3.94
C MET A 176 5.35 12.17 4.32
N ILE A 177 4.88 11.38 3.34
CA ILE A 177 4.06 10.18 3.59
C ILE A 177 4.81 9.13 4.42
N GLU A 178 6.08 8.86 4.07
CA GLU A 178 6.96 7.96 4.83
C GLU A 178 7.04 8.38 6.30
N LYS A 179 7.31 9.66 6.55
CA LYS A 179 7.41 10.22 7.90
C LYS A 179 6.12 10.14 8.71
N ILE A 180 4.97 10.37 8.08
CA ILE A 180 3.67 10.23 8.73
C ILE A 180 3.46 8.77 9.15
N GLY A 181 3.77 7.81 8.27
CA GLY A 181 3.64 6.40 8.59
C GLY A 181 4.51 5.97 9.77
N GLU A 182 5.79 6.36 9.78
CA GLU A 182 6.68 6.11 10.93
C GLU A 182 6.14 6.71 12.24
N ALA A 183 5.54 7.90 12.18
CA ALA A 183 5.01 8.57 13.37
C ALA A 183 3.74 7.90 13.90
N LEU A 184 2.82 7.53 13.01
CA LEU A 184 1.53 6.95 13.37
C LEU A 184 1.62 5.47 13.76
N ASP A 185 2.52 4.72 13.12
CA ASP A 185 2.77 3.31 13.45
C ASP A 185 3.18 3.11 14.91
N LYS A 186 3.92 4.07 15.50
CA LYS A 186 4.32 4.04 16.92
C LYS A 186 3.14 4.06 17.88
N HIS A 187 1.98 4.52 17.44
CA HIS A 187 0.74 4.57 18.21
C HIS A 187 -0.29 3.56 17.73
N GLY A 188 0.08 2.68 16.79
CA GLY A 188 -0.86 1.73 16.20
C GLY A 188 -2.01 2.39 15.44
N VAL A 189 -1.82 3.61 14.93
CA VAL A 189 -2.85 4.36 14.20
C VAL A 189 -2.69 4.11 12.70
N PRO A 190 -3.54 3.29 12.06
CA PRO A 190 -3.49 3.14 10.62
C PRO A 190 -4.00 4.42 9.94
N PHE A 191 -3.31 4.82 8.88
CA PHE A 191 -3.79 5.83 7.93
C PHE A 191 -3.79 5.26 6.53
N THR A 192 -4.63 5.82 5.68
CA THR A 192 -4.83 5.42 4.29
C THR A 192 -4.73 6.64 3.39
N ILE A 193 -4.04 6.56 2.26
CA ILE A 193 -4.05 7.67 1.30
C ILE A 193 -5.46 7.84 0.74
N ALA A 194 -5.90 9.09 0.60
CA ALA A 194 -7.29 9.42 0.30
C ALA A 194 -7.39 10.52 -0.77
N GLU A 195 -8.62 10.85 -1.15
CA GLU A 195 -8.94 11.98 -2.05
C GLU A 195 -7.97 12.09 -3.25
N GLY A 196 -7.35 13.25 -3.47
CA GLY A 196 -6.50 13.49 -4.64
C GLY A 196 -5.25 12.60 -4.66
N THR A 197 -4.76 12.21 -3.48
CA THR A 197 -3.62 11.30 -3.34
C THR A 197 -3.97 9.88 -3.76
N LEU A 198 -5.14 9.39 -3.34
CA LEU A 198 -5.65 8.09 -3.77
C LEU A 198 -5.97 8.07 -5.27
N LEU A 199 -6.53 9.16 -5.81
CA LEU A 199 -6.79 9.29 -7.25
C LEU A 199 -5.48 9.21 -8.04
N GLY A 200 -4.43 9.90 -7.60
CA GLY A 200 -3.11 9.82 -8.19
C GLY A 200 -2.58 8.38 -8.22
N TRP A 201 -2.64 7.69 -7.08
CA TRP A 201 -2.24 6.29 -6.99
C TRP A 201 -3.07 5.42 -7.95
N TYR A 202 -4.39 5.46 -7.88
CA TYR A 202 -5.28 4.58 -8.64
C TYR A 202 -5.26 4.81 -10.16
N ARG A 203 -5.08 6.07 -10.59
CA ARG A 203 -5.12 6.47 -12.00
C ARG A 203 -3.77 6.35 -12.69
N GLN A 204 -2.70 6.76 -12.01
CA GLN A 204 -1.39 6.99 -12.63
C GLN A 204 -0.21 6.43 -11.82
N CYS A 205 -0.45 5.59 -10.82
CA CYS A 205 0.57 4.96 -9.96
C CYS A 205 1.59 5.99 -9.41
N GLY A 206 1.12 7.18 -9.06
CA GLY A 206 1.97 8.29 -8.67
C GLY A 206 1.17 9.44 -8.07
N ILE A 207 1.79 10.60 -7.97
CA ILE A 207 1.12 11.81 -7.48
C ILE A 207 0.66 12.65 -8.67
N ILE A 208 -0.54 13.24 -8.58
CA ILE A 208 -1.08 14.13 -9.62
C ILE A 208 -0.12 15.32 -9.81
N THR A 209 0.27 15.60 -11.05
CA THR A 209 1.38 16.52 -11.35
C THR A 209 1.16 17.97 -10.92
N HIS A 210 -0.09 18.42 -10.90
CA HIS A 210 -0.48 19.78 -10.52
C HIS A 210 -1.13 19.88 -9.14
N THR A 211 -1.07 18.83 -8.32
CA THR A 211 -1.56 18.91 -6.93
C THR A 211 -0.65 19.76 -6.06
N THR A 212 -1.20 20.37 -5.01
CA THR A 212 -0.47 21.25 -4.07
C THR A 212 -0.39 20.69 -2.65
N ASP A 213 -1.08 19.59 -2.40
CA ASP A 213 -1.23 18.91 -1.13
C ASP A 213 -1.36 17.39 -1.31
N LEU A 214 -1.24 16.72 -0.17
CA LEU A 214 -1.56 15.30 -0.02
C LEU A 214 -2.70 15.15 0.98
N ASP A 215 -3.46 14.08 0.80
CA ASP A 215 -4.64 13.76 1.57
C ASP A 215 -4.49 12.36 2.14
N VAL A 216 -4.66 12.25 3.45
CA VAL A 216 -4.74 10.97 4.14
C VAL A 216 -5.98 10.91 5.00
N LEU A 217 -6.40 9.67 5.27
CA LEU A 217 -7.59 9.36 6.01
C LEU A 217 -7.25 8.47 7.20
N ILE A 218 -7.75 8.85 8.37
CA ILE A 218 -7.72 8.04 9.59
C ILE A 218 -9.17 7.73 9.98
N LEU A 219 -9.47 6.49 10.39
CA LEU A 219 -10.81 6.22 10.90
C LEU A 219 -10.99 6.91 12.25
N ARG A 220 -12.13 7.56 12.48
CA ARG A 220 -12.40 8.30 13.72
C ARG A 220 -12.21 7.44 14.97
N LYS A 221 -12.54 6.14 14.89
CA LYS A 221 -12.34 5.17 15.98
C LYS A 221 -10.86 4.99 16.38
N ASP A 222 -9.93 5.30 15.49
CA ASP A 222 -8.48 5.16 15.69
C ASP A 222 -7.84 6.52 16.05
N TYR A 223 -8.64 7.56 16.30
CA TYR A 223 -8.16 8.87 16.74
C TYR A 223 -7.49 8.78 18.13
N THR A 224 -6.35 9.45 18.25
CA THR A 224 -5.68 9.73 19.51
C THR A 224 -5.05 11.11 19.47
N GLU A 225 -5.01 11.81 20.61
CA GLU A 225 -4.31 13.10 20.74
C GLU A 225 -2.81 13.01 20.41
N ASN A 226 -2.24 11.80 20.48
CA ASN A 226 -0.84 11.54 20.15
C ASN A 226 -0.51 11.77 18.67
N ILE A 227 -1.51 11.76 17.77
CA ILE A 227 -1.32 12.08 16.34
C ILE A 227 -0.66 13.46 16.20
N LEU A 228 -1.28 14.48 16.80
CA LEU A 228 -0.81 15.86 16.72
C LEU A 228 0.57 16.02 17.37
N LYS A 229 0.76 15.45 18.57
CA LYS A 229 2.02 15.54 19.32
C LYS A 229 3.17 14.90 18.55
N SER A 230 2.94 13.72 17.95
CA SER A 230 3.97 12.96 17.25
C SER A 230 4.42 13.62 15.96
N LEU A 231 3.46 14.12 15.16
CA LEU A 231 3.77 14.83 13.92
C LEU A 231 4.54 16.13 14.21
N LYS A 232 4.15 16.90 15.23
CA LYS A 232 4.90 18.09 15.67
C LYS A 232 6.33 17.74 16.07
N LYS A 233 6.53 16.66 16.83
CA LYS A 233 7.86 16.21 17.29
C LYS A 233 8.83 15.91 16.13
N ILE A 234 8.32 15.50 14.97
CA ILE A 234 9.13 15.20 13.78
C ILE A 234 9.14 16.34 12.74
N GLY A 235 8.76 17.56 13.16
CA GLY A 235 8.91 18.79 12.38
C GLY A 235 7.72 19.16 11.51
N PHE A 236 6.55 18.56 11.68
CA PHE A 236 5.33 19.00 10.99
C PHE A 236 4.74 20.21 11.69
N SER A 237 4.47 21.27 10.93
CA SER A 237 3.78 22.45 11.41
C SER A 237 2.28 22.26 11.28
N HIS A 238 1.56 22.14 12.39
CA HIS A 238 0.10 22.18 12.40
C HIS A 238 -0.38 23.59 11.99
N THR A 239 -1.14 23.66 10.91
CA THR A 239 -1.59 24.94 10.33
C THR A 239 -3.03 25.24 10.70
N GLN A 240 -3.93 24.26 10.60
CA GLN A 240 -5.36 24.45 10.80
C GLN A 240 -6.01 23.18 11.36
N THR A 241 -7.07 23.37 12.14
CA THR A 241 -8.02 22.32 12.53
C THR A 241 -9.39 22.77 12.05
N PHE A 242 -10.13 21.87 11.38
CA PHE A 242 -11.52 22.11 11.00
C PHE A 242 -12.48 21.22 11.79
N GLY A 243 -13.72 21.68 11.91
CA GLY A 243 -14.81 20.97 12.57
C GLY A 243 -14.60 20.70 14.06
N LYS A 244 -15.28 19.68 14.56
CA LYS A 244 -15.16 19.13 15.92
C LYS A 244 -14.84 17.65 15.83
N LEU A 245 -14.26 17.09 16.88
CA LEU A 245 -13.83 15.69 16.89
C LEU A 245 -14.96 14.69 16.55
N ASN A 246 -16.22 15.01 16.84
CA ASN A 246 -17.37 14.15 16.49
C ASN A 246 -18.16 14.66 15.29
N ASP A 247 -17.64 15.65 14.57
CA ASP A 247 -18.37 16.37 13.52
C ASP A 247 -17.42 17.10 12.56
N SER A 248 -17.11 16.46 11.44
CA SER A 248 -16.30 17.04 10.36
C SER A 248 -14.86 17.44 10.75
N TYR A 249 -14.21 16.65 11.61
CA TYR A 249 -12.83 16.90 12.03
C TYR A 249 -11.80 16.69 10.91
N GLU A 250 -10.81 17.59 10.85
CA GLU A 250 -9.68 17.56 9.91
C GLU A 250 -8.48 18.29 10.53
N TYR A 251 -7.27 17.78 10.30
CA TYR A 251 -6.04 18.52 10.54
C TYR A 251 -5.32 18.87 9.24
N SER A 252 -4.87 20.11 9.11
CA SER A 252 -3.93 20.50 8.05
C SER A 252 -2.54 20.74 8.62
N PHE A 253 -1.54 20.12 8.01
CA PHE A 253 -0.13 20.26 8.34
C PHE A 253 0.68 20.81 7.16
N ARG A 254 1.86 21.34 7.46
CA ARG A 254 2.92 21.61 6.48
C ARG A 254 4.22 20.97 6.90
N TRP A 255 4.94 20.41 5.94
CA TRP A 255 6.28 19.88 6.12
C TRP A 255 7.12 20.08 4.86
N SER A 256 8.31 20.69 4.98
CA SER A 256 9.21 20.97 3.85
C SER A 256 8.57 21.74 2.67
N GLY A 257 7.55 22.56 2.93
CA GLY A 257 6.79 23.30 1.91
C GLY A 257 5.63 22.53 1.27
N VAL A 258 5.43 21.26 1.64
CA VAL A 258 4.29 20.43 1.21
C VAL A 258 3.17 20.55 2.23
N LYS A 259 1.92 20.65 1.77
CA LYS A 259 0.72 20.62 2.62
C LYS A 259 0.18 19.18 2.71
N LEU A 260 -0.32 18.82 3.89
CA LEU A 260 -0.99 17.55 4.16
C LEU A 260 -2.32 17.83 4.85
N ASP A 261 -3.41 17.27 4.34
CA ASP A 261 -4.68 17.20 5.06
C ASP A 261 -4.93 15.78 5.59
N VAL A 262 -5.27 15.70 6.86
CA VAL A 262 -5.61 14.46 7.58
C VAL A 262 -7.09 14.51 7.89
N PHE A 263 -7.87 13.79 7.10
CA PHE A 263 -9.30 13.64 7.29
C PHE A 263 -9.61 12.52 8.29
N PHE A 264 -10.73 12.67 9.00
CA PHE A 264 -11.27 11.62 9.86
C PHE A 264 -12.55 11.03 9.27
N ALA A 265 -12.57 9.71 9.07
CA ALA A 265 -13.73 8.98 8.56
C ALA A 265 -14.64 8.52 9.71
N TYR A 266 -15.92 8.87 9.61
CA TYR A 266 -16.95 8.49 10.57
C TYR A 266 -17.82 7.39 10.00
N LYS A 267 -18.11 6.37 10.79
CA LYS A 267 -18.99 5.27 10.37
C LYS A 267 -20.44 5.75 10.42
N GLU A 268 -21.19 5.50 9.36
CA GLU A 268 -22.65 5.69 9.32
C GLU A 268 -23.26 4.53 8.54
N ASN A 269 -23.94 3.63 9.27
CA ASN A 269 -24.46 2.36 8.74
C ASN A 269 -23.37 1.55 7.99
N ASP A 270 -23.58 1.29 6.70
CA ASP A 270 -22.64 0.60 5.80
C ASP A 270 -21.80 1.54 4.93
N THR A 271 -21.68 2.80 5.34
CA THR A 271 -20.83 3.79 4.67
C THR A 271 -19.88 4.46 5.65
N TRP A 272 -18.84 5.10 5.12
CA TRP A 272 -18.09 6.11 5.85
C TRP A 272 -18.42 7.48 5.30
N TRP A 273 -18.21 8.52 6.10
CA TRP A 273 -18.24 9.88 5.61
C TRP A 273 -17.08 10.72 6.15
N LEU A 274 -16.64 11.66 5.33
CA LEU A 274 -15.64 12.68 5.66
C LEU A 274 -16.34 14.02 5.83
N GLY A 275 -15.80 14.87 6.70
CA GLY A 275 -16.25 16.26 6.78
C GLY A 275 -15.46 17.17 5.87
N GLY A 276 -16.10 18.22 5.38
CA GLY A 276 -15.42 19.39 4.85
C GLY A 276 -16.06 20.69 5.32
N THR A 277 -15.25 21.74 5.41
CA THR A 277 -15.71 23.07 5.80
C THR A 277 -15.44 24.06 4.68
N ASN A 278 -16.51 24.50 3.99
CA ASN A 278 -16.42 25.53 2.96
C ASN A 278 -17.04 26.84 3.47
N GLY A 279 -16.21 27.72 4.02
CA GLY A 279 -16.66 28.91 4.74
C GLY A 279 -17.53 28.53 5.94
N LYS A 280 -18.81 28.94 5.94
CA LYS A 280 -19.78 28.52 6.96
C LYS A 280 -20.50 27.21 6.62
N LYS A 281 -20.39 26.69 5.40
CA LYS A 281 -21.10 25.47 4.99
C LYS A 281 -20.39 24.23 5.53
N LYS A 282 -21.16 23.30 6.09
CA LYS A 282 -20.72 21.96 6.47
C LYS A 282 -21.01 21.01 5.31
N LEU A 283 -19.96 20.35 4.83
CA LEU A 283 -20.04 19.34 3.80
C LEU A 283 -19.81 17.96 4.41
N ARG A 284 -20.55 16.97 3.92
CA ARG A 284 -20.27 15.55 4.11
C ARG A 284 -19.97 14.90 2.78
N PHE A 285 -18.88 14.15 2.74
CA PHE A 285 -18.47 13.35 1.58
C PHE A 285 -18.66 11.88 1.93
N THR A 286 -19.62 11.22 1.31
CA THR A 286 -19.88 9.80 1.59
C THR A 286 -18.95 8.91 0.76
N ILE A 287 -18.30 7.93 1.37
CA ILE A 287 -17.41 6.99 0.70
C ILE A 287 -17.84 5.55 1.06
N PRO A 288 -17.59 4.56 0.17
CA PRO A 288 -17.93 3.18 0.45
C PRO A 288 -17.17 2.67 1.67
N LYS A 289 -17.74 1.67 2.35
CA LYS A 289 -17.02 0.93 3.37
C LYS A 289 -15.81 0.21 2.74
N PHE A 290 -14.66 0.32 3.38
CA PHE A 290 -13.43 -0.32 2.89
C PHE A 290 -12.68 -1.02 4.03
N LYS A 291 -11.83 -1.97 3.64
CA LYS A 291 -10.71 -2.46 4.43
C LYS A 291 -9.43 -1.78 3.93
N ASN A 292 -8.44 -1.66 4.79
CA ASN A 292 -7.11 -1.22 4.36
C ASN A 292 -6.38 -2.38 3.70
N CYS A 293 -5.75 -2.11 2.57
CA CYS A 293 -4.78 -2.97 1.91
C CYS A 293 -3.44 -2.24 1.86
N TRP A 294 -2.33 -2.96 1.92
CA TRP A 294 -1.02 -2.38 1.67
C TRP A 294 -0.82 -2.15 0.17
N SER A 295 -0.01 -1.16 -0.18
CA SER A 295 0.40 -0.86 -1.56
C SER A 295 1.69 -0.06 -1.55
N GLU A 296 2.13 0.35 -2.73
CA GLU A 296 3.28 1.21 -2.96
C GLU A 296 2.85 2.51 -3.64
N LEU A 297 3.31 3.65 -3.12
CA LEU A 297 3.27 4.93 -3.79
C LEU A 297 4.70 5.45 -3.96
N MET A 298 5.21 5.35 -5.18
CA MET A 298 6.53 5.89 -5.56
C MET A 298 7.67 5.44 -4.63
N GLY A 299 7.73 4.15 -4.31
CA GLY A 299 8.77 3.57 -3.45
C GLY A 299 8.46 3.56 -1.95
N VAL A 300 7.32 4.10 -1.52
CA VAL A 300 6.91 4.11 -0.10
C VAL A 300 5.74 3.16 0.12
N ARG A 301 5.85 2.33 1.17
CA ARG A 301 4.78 1.44 1.65
C ARG A 301 3.63 2.28 2.22
N VAL A 302 2.44 2.17 1.66
CA VAL A 302 1.26 2.94 2.05
C VAL A 302 0.03 2.04 2.17
N ARG A 303 -0.99 2.48 2.91
CA ARG A 303 -2.31 1.81 2.86
C ARG A 303 -3.24 2.54 1.90
N VAL A 304 -4.05 1.76 1.22
CA VAL A 304 -5.11 2.17 0.29
C VAL A 304 -6.41 1.43 0.66
N PRO A 305 -7.59 1.95 0.30
CA PRO A 305 -8.82 1.15 0.36
C PRO A 305 -8.69 -0.05 -0.58
N CYS A 306 -8.99 -1.27 -0.11
CA CYS A 306 -8.94 -2.46 -0.98
C CYS A 306 -9.88 -2.33 -2.19
N ASN A 307 -11.03 -1.66 -2.02
CA ASN A 307 -11.99 -1.28 -3.07
C ASN A 307 -11.76 0.16 -3.57
N ALA A 308 -10.51 0.58 -3.75
CA ALA A 308 -10.17 1.95 -4.19
C ALA A 308 -10.96 2.41 -5.44
N GLY A 309 -11.26 1.51 -6.38
CA GLY A 309 -12.05 1.84 -7.56
C GLY A 309 -13.47 2.35 -7.24
N GLU A 310 -14.14 1.76 -6.24
CA GLU A 310 -15.46 2.22 -5.79
C GLU A 310 -15.37 3.58 -5.10
N TYR A 311 -14.35 3.77 -4.25
CA TYR A 311 -14.07 5.07 -3.62
C TYR A 311 -13.92 6.14 -4.71
N ILE A 312 -13.04 5.91 -5.68
CA ILE A 312 -12.73 6.87 -6.74
C ILE A 312 -13.96 7.19 -7.58
N LYS A 313 -14.71 6.17 -8.03
CA LYS A 313 -15.95 6.39 -8.80
C LYS A 313 -16.99 7.18 -8.00
N LYS A 314 -17.13 6.89 -6.69
CA LYS A 314 -18.07 7.61 -5.83
C LYS A 314 -17.69 9.08 -5.67
N SER A 315 -16.40 9.40 -5.59
CA SER A 315 -15.89 10.75 -5.30
C SER A 315 -15.75 11.63 -6.54
N TYR A 316 -15.33 11.04 -7.67
CA TYR A 316 -14.98 11.75 -8.90
C TYR A 316 -15.93 11.46 -10.09
N GLY A 317 -16.93 10.60 -9.90
CA GLY A 317 -17.87 10.17 -10.95
C GLY A 317 -17.23 9.27 -12.01
N GLU A 318 -18.00 8.93 -13.05
CA GLU A 318 -17.57 8.00 -14.12
C GLU A 318 -16.37 8.51 -14.95
N ASN A 319 -16.16 9.82 -14.99
CA ASN A 319 -15.07 10.45 -15.73
C ASN A 319 -13.77 10.61 -14.91
N TRP A 320 -13.62 9.93 -13.77
CA TRP A 320 -12.45 10.00 -12.89
C TRP A 320 -11.09 9.81 -13.60
N TYR A 321 -11.09 9.05 -14.71
CA TYR A 321 -9.91 8.75 -15.50
C TYR A 321 -9.40 9.98 -16.29
N LYS A 322 -10.26 10.94 -16.63
CA LYS A 322 -9.87 12.12 -17.41
C LYS A 322 -9.12 13.12 -16.52
N PRO A 323 -8.01 13.73 -16.99
CA PRO A 323 -7.33 14.77 -16.24
C PRO A 323 -8.20 16.02 -16.15
N ILE A 324 -8.38 16.54 -14.93
CA ILE A 324 -9.07 17.80 -14.67
C ILE A 324 -8.05 18.76 -14.03
N LYS A 325 -7.77 19.88 -14.71
CA LYS A 325 -6.80 20.88 -14.24
C LYS A 325 -7.38 21.82 -13.19
N LYS A 326 -8.67 22.13 -13.29
CA LYS A 326 -9.41 22.97 -12.33
C LYS A 326 -10.48 22.11 -11.69
N TRP A 327 -10.24 21.70 -10.45
CA TRP A 327 -11.17 20.90 -9.66
C TRP A 327 -11.52 21.68 -8.39
N ASN A 328 -12.80 21.90 -8.15
CA ASN A 328 -13.31 22.44 -6.91
C ASN A 328 -13.83 21.30 -6.04
N TRP A 329 -13.06 20.96 -5.01
CA TRP A 329 -13.37 19.86 -4.09
C TRP A 329 -14.76 19.95 -3.44
N ALA A 330 -15.31 21.17 -3.29
CA ALA A 330 -16.58 21.36 -2.61
C ALA A 330 -17.80 21.28 -3.53
N SER A 331 -17.66 21.57 -4.83
CA SER A 331 -18.77 21.58 -5.80
C SER A 331 -18.70 20.44 -6.81
N ASP A 332 -17.50 20.00 -7.18
CA ASP A 332 -17.31 19.07 -8.29
C ASP A 332 -17.33 17.62 -7.80
N ALA A 333 -17.07 17.40 -6.50
CA ALA A 333 -17.12 16.09 -5.87
C ALA A 333 -18.55 15.55 -5.86
N THR A 334 -18.74 14.39 -6.52
CA THR A 334 -20.05 13.76 -6.74
C THR A 334 -20.64 13.14 -5.47
N ASN A 335 -19.82 12.93 -4.45
CA ASN A 335 -20.23 12.38 -3.16
C ASN A 335 -20.49 13.42 -2.07
N SER A 336 -20.44 14.70 -2.41
CA SER A 336 -20.59 15.79 -1.45
C SER A 336 -22.07 16.18 -1.23
N LYS A 337 -22.43 16.51 0.02
CA LYS A 337 -23.71 17.12 0.38
C LYS A 337 -23.51 18.21 1.41
N VAL A 338 -24.22 19.33 1.27
CA VAL A 338 -24.31 20.35 2.34
C VAL A 338 -25.27 19.82 3.40
N VAL A 339 -24.78 19.66 4.63
CA VAL A 339 -25.56 19.09 5.75
C VAL A 339 -25.79 20.07 6.89
N GLY A 340 -25.36 21.32 6.73
CA GLY A 340 -25.60 22.36 7.72
C GLY A 340 -24.66 23.54 7.60
N ARG A 341 -24.66 24.37 8.64
CA ARG A 341 -23.81 25.55 8.74
C ARG A 341 -23.17 25.66 10.12
N TRP A 342 -21.93 26.14 10.16
CA TRP A 342 -21.27 26.51 11.40
C TRP A 342 -21.80 27.86 11.91
N LYS A 343 -22.05 27.96 13.22
CA LYS A 343 -22.53 29.20 13.87
C LYS A 343 -21.51 30.35 13.74
N ARG A 344 -20.21 30.03 13.74
CA ARG A 344 -19.08 30.95 13.48
C ARG A 344 -18.15 30.31 12.44
N SER A 345 -17.33 31.09 11.73
CA SER A 345 -16.31 30.51 10.85
C SER A 345 -15.30 29.71 11.69
N ILE A 346 -15.10 28.43 11.37
CA ILE A 346 -14.26 27.51 12.16
C ILE A 346 -12.78 27.50 11.68
N SER A 347 -12.37 28.40 10.79
CA SER A 347 -10.97 28.48 10.33
C SER A 347 -9.96 28.97 11.40
N TRP A 348 -10.33 29.00 12.69
CA TRP A 348 -9.53 29.60 13.75
C TRP A 348 -9.54 28.75 15.02
N ILE A 349 -8.80 27.64 15.02
CA ILE A 349 -8.28 27.08 16.26
C ILE A 349 -6.75 27.00 16.14
N LYS A 350 -6.11 28.17 16.30
CA LYS A 350 -4.68 28.25 16.66
C LYS A 350 -4.44 28.05 18.17
N ARG A 351 -5.49 27.84 18.98
CA ARG A 351 -5.36 27.73 20.43
C ARG A 351 -5.75 26.33 20.90
N HIS A 352 -4.79 25.69 21.55
CA HIS A 352 -5.03 24.54 22.41
C HIS A 352 -6.15 24.91 23.39
N CYS A 353 -7.31 24.28 23.26
CA CYS A 353 -8.24 24.09 24.36
C CYS A 353 -8.65 22.62 24.32
N ILE A 354 -7.87 21.85 25.07
CA ILE A 354 -8.34 20.62 25.72
C ILE A 354 -9.40 21.13 26.72
N PHE A 355 -10.57 20.49 26.77
CA PHE A 355 -11.80 20.83 27.53
C PHE A 355 -12.80 21.79 26.87
N CYS A 356 -13.91 21.22 26.38
CA CYS A 356 -15.29 21.45 26.84
C CYS A 356 -16.19 20.33 26.31
#